data_AF-A0A837KI10-F1
#
_entry.id   AF-A0A837KI10-F1
#
_cell.length_a   1.000
_cell.length_b   1.000
_cell.length_c   1.000
_cell.angle_alpha   90.00
_cell.angle_beta   90.00
_cell.angle_gamma   90.00
#
_symmetry.space_group_name_H-M   'P 1'
#
loop_
_entity.id
_entity.type
_entity.pdbx_description
1 polymer ?
#
loop_
_entity_poly.entity_id
_entity_poly.type
_entity_poly.pdbx_seq_one_letter_code
_entity_poly.pdbx_strand_id
1 'polypeptide(L)'
;MEPGRTAAAQKHRVLSDGGGGFTPIPHAIYREIMPELVAKYDGATARDALTIYMYLQAHAHGKETNDFYMWAYPTVEQIRRDTGIHGDRIRPLVSIMESEGLVMTEKVAWMGNVKKLYLPLFYPKRYDSYLRDGTDS
;
A
#
# COMPACT_ATOMS: atom_id res chain seq x y z
N MET A 1 32.18 -9.89 4.70
CA MET A 1 31.25 -10.50 3.71
C MET A 1 31.18 -9.55 2.53
N GLU A 2 31.32 -10.03 1.30
CA GLU A 2 31.31 -9.16 0.11
C GLU A 2 29.88 -8.62 -0.12
N PRO A 3 29.67 -7.30 -0.32
CA PRO A 3 28.35 -6.67 -0.28
C PRO A 3 27.30 -7.31 -1.22
N GLY A 4 27.73 -7.77 -2.41
CA GLY A 4 26.85 -8.43 -3.38
C GLY A 4 26.27 -9.74 -2.86
N ARG A 5 27.08 -10.56 -2.20
CA ARG A 5 26.62 -11.83 -1.58
C ARG A 5 25.63 -11.60 -0.45
N THR A 6 25.83 -10.57 0.37
CA THR A 6 24.88 -10.21 1.44
C THR A 6 23.52 -9.80 0.88
N ALA A 7 23.51 -8.94 -0.15
CA ALA A 7 22.28 -8.51 -0.81
C ALA A 7 21.54 -9.69 -1.49
N ALA A 8 22.27 -10.58 -2.14
CA ALA A 8 21.69 -11.77 -2.78
C ALA A 8 21.03 -12.71 -1.77
N ALA A 9 21.68 -12.96 -0.62
CA ALA A 9 21.12 -13.80 0.44
C ALA A 9 19.85 -13.18 1.07
N GLN A 10 19.84 -11.87 1.30
CA GLN A 10 18.66 -11.16 1.78
C GLN A 10 17.52 -11.20 0.77
N LYS A 11 17.81 -10.94 -0.51
CA LYS A 11 16.82 -11.04 -1.61
C LYS A 11 16.23 -12.44 -1.67
N HIS A 12 17.06 -13.48 -1.61
CA HIS A 12 16.58 -14.85 -1.62
C HIS A 12 15.63 -15.10 -0.46
N ARG A 13 16.01 -14.74 0.77
CA ARG A 13 15.18 -14.88 1.97
C ARG A 13 13.85 -14.13 1.90
N VAL A 14 13.84 -12.93 1.31
CA VAL A 14 12.61 -12.14 1.07
C VAL A 14 11.66 -12.88 0.12
N LEU A 15 12.21 -13.64 -0.83
CA LEU A 15 11.43 -14.36 -1.85
C LEU A 15 11.08 -15.80 -1.45
N SER A 16 11.83 -16.44 -0.52
CA SER A 16 11.78 -17.89 -0.31
C SER A 16 11.04 -18.38 0.93
N ASP A 17 10.88 -17.57 2.00
CA ASP A 17 10.38 -18.09 3.29
C ASP A 17 9.14 -17.37 3.84
N GLY A 18 8.17 -18.17 4.31
CA GLY A 18 6.94 -17.80 5.02
C GLY A 18 7.13 -17.14 6.40
N GLY A 19 8.03 -16.18 6.51
CA GLY A 19 8.35 -15.41 7.72
C GLY A 19 7.51 -14.15 7.94
N GLY A 20 6.28 -14.09 7.40
CA GLY A 20 5.37 -12.97 7.60
C GLY A 20 4.97 -12.19 6.35
N GLY A 21 5.34 -12.65 5.14
CA GLY A 21 4.89 -12.09 3.87
C GLY A 21 5.45 -10.69 3.62
N PHE A 22 6.56 -10.60 2.90
CA PHE A 22 7.00 -9.30 2.41
C PHE A 22 6.08 -8.86 1.27
N THR A 23 5.38 -7.75 1.45
CA THR A 23 4.67 -7.08 0.35
C THR A 23 5.73 -6.58 -0.63
N PRO A 24 5.68 -6.94 -1.93
CA PRO A 24 6.51 -6.31 -2.93
C PRO A 24 5.99 -4.91 -3.24
N ILE A 25 6.88 -3.92 -3.27
CA ILE A 25 6.56 -2.59 -3.81
C ILE A 25 7.10 -2.51 -5.24
N PRO A 26 6.23 -2.37 -6.26
CA PRO A 26 6.68 -2.28 -7.65
C PRO A 26 7.60 -1.08 -7.86
N HIS A 27 8.64 -1.26 -8.70
CA HIS A 27 9.57 -0.17 -9.02
C HIS A 27 8.86 1.06 -9.62
N ALA A 28 7.77 0.84 -10.37
CA ALA A 28 6.95 1.89 -10.95
C ALA A 28 6.43 2.90 -9.91
N ILE A 29 6.17 2.46 -8.66
CA ILE A 29 5.71 3.33 -7.57
C ILE A 29 6.68 4.50 -7.36
N TYR A 30 7.99 4.25 -7.40
CA TYR A 30 9.00 5.28 -7.17
C TYR A 30 9.60 5.86 -8.45
N ARG A 31 9.63 5.10 -9.54
CA ARG A 31 10.23 5.54 -10.81
C ARG A 31 9.27 6.35 -11.67
N GLU A 32 7.97 6.14 -11.53
CA GLU A 32 6.95 6.73 -12.41
C GLU A 32 5.89 7.47 -11.58
N ILE A 33 5.25 6.77 -10.65
CA ILE A 33 4.10 7.30 -9.90
C ILE A 33 4.50 8.41 -8.93
N MET A 34 5.61 8.25 -8.18
CA MET A 34 6.09 9.31 -7.29
C MET A 34 6.37 10.62 -8.05
N PRO A 35 7.13 10.65 -9.16
CA PRO A 35 7.26 11.84 -10.00
C PRO A 35 5.92 12.46 -10.43
N GLU A 36 4.95 11.67 -10.87
CA GLU A 36 3.61 12.15 -11.25
C GLU A 36 2.90 12.84 -10.07
N LEU A 37 2.92 12.23 -8.89
CA LEU A 37 2.31 12.78 -7.68
C LEU A 37 2.99 14.08 -7.25
N VAL A 38 4.32 14.14 -7.29
CA VAL A 38 5.08 15.35 -6.94
C VAL A 38 4.69 16.51 -7.86
N ALA A 39 4.59 16.25 -9.17
CA ALA A 39 4.19 17.27 -10.14
C ALA A 39 2.76 17.79 -9.92
N LYS A 40 1.85 16.94 -9.45
CA LYS A 40 0.43 17.28 -9.26
C LYS A 40 0.10 17.86 -7.89
N TYR A 41 0.79 17.45 -6.83
CA TYR A 41 0.39 17.69 -5.44
C TYR A 41 1.46 18.27 -4.53
N ASP A 42 2.68 18.53 -5.00
CA ASP A 42 3.87 18.85 -4.20
C ASP A 42 4.62 17.64 -3.60
N GLY A 43 5.91 17.85 -3.30
CA GLY A 43 6.80 16.79 -2.84
C GLY A 43 6.50 16.25 -1.44
N ALA A 44 6.06 17.09 -0.51
CA ALA A 44 5.73 16.66 0.85
C ALA A 44 4.43 15.86 0.86
N THR A 45 3.42 16.34 0.13
CA THR A 45 2.13 15.68 -0.02
C THR A 45 2.28 14.33 -0.74
N ALA A 46 3.05 14.26 -1.82
CA ALA A 46 3.32 13.00 -2.52
C ALA A 46 4.04 11.97 -1.64
N ARG A 47 5.09 12.41 -0.90
CA ARG A 47 5.83 11.56 0.03
C ARG A 47 4.92 11.01 1.13
N ASP A 48 4.12 11.86 1.76
CA ASP A 48 3.25 11.44 2.85
C ASP A 48 2.13 10.51 2.35
N ALA A 49 1.60 10.76 1.14
CA ALA A 49 0.63 9.85 0.51
C ALA A 49 1.25 8.47 0.28
N LEU A 50 2.43 8.38 -0.33
CA LEU A 50 3.10 7.09 -0.56
C LEU A 50 3.53 6.40 0.75
N THR A 51 3.83 7.18 1.80
CA THR A 51 4.11 6.62 3.13
C THR A 51 2.88 5.90 3.67
N ILE A 52 1.68 6.49 3.57
CA ILE A 52 0.44 5.83 3.96
C ILE A 52 0.18 4.62 3.05
N TYR A 53 0.37 4.74 1.73
CA TYR A 53 0.21 3.61 0.79
C TYR A 53 1.03 2.39 1.22
N MET A 54 2.33 2.56 1.48
CA MET A 54 3.20 1.46 1.89
C MET A 54 2.83 0.91 3.26
N TYR A 55 2.41 1.76 4.19
CA TYR A 55 1.90 1.33 5.48
C TYR A 55 0.65 0.44 5.30
N LEU A 56 -0.31 0.85 4.45
CA LEU A 56 -1.48 0.04 4.14
C LEU A 56 -1.09 -1.30 3.52
N GLN A 57 -0.13 -1.33 2.59
CA GLN A 57 0.37 -2.56 1.98
C GLN A 57 1.00 -3.52 3.01
N ALA A 58 1.68 -3.00 4.03
CA ALA A 58 2.26 -3.80 5.11
C ALA A 58 1.20 -4.33 6.10
N HIS A 59 0.04 -3.68 6.17
CA HIS A 59 -1.09 -4.04 7.03
C HIS A 59 -2.21 -4.79 6.30
N ALA A 60 -2.04 -5.07 5.00
CA ALA A 60 -2.98 -5.85 4.21
C ALA A 60 -2.97 -7.32 4.67
N HIS A 61 -4.16 -7.90 4.82
CA HIS A 61 -4.29 -9.28 5.26
C HIS A 61 -3.87 -10.27 4.17
N GLY A 62 -2.77 -11.00 4.40
CA GLY A 62 -2.25 -11.98 3.45
C GLY A 62 -2.89 -13.38 3.51
N LYS A 63 -4.05 -13.56 4.14
CA LYS A 63 -4.74 -14.87 4.22
C LYS A 63 -6.07 -14.82 3.46
N GLU A 64 -6.19 -15.65 2.43
CA GLU A 64 -7.39 -15.80 1.59
C GLU A 64 -8.62 -16.31 2.34
N THR A 65 -8.45 -16.86 3.53
CA THR A 65 -9.52 -17.52 4.30
C THR A 65 -10.47 -16.54 5.02
N ASN A 66 -10.44 -15.25 4.71
CA ASN A 66 -11.24 -14.21 5.35
C ASN A 66 -11.80 -13.25 4.29
N ASP A 67 -13.02 -12.75 4.52
CA ASP A 67 -13.70 -11.74 3.68
C ASP A 67 -12.88 -10.45 3.50
N PHE A 68 -11.85 -10.26 4.34
CA PHE A 68 -10.94 -9.12 4.31
C PHE A 68 -9.56 -9.44 3.71
N TYR A 69 -9.44 -10.50 2.90
CA TYR A 69 -8.21 -10.78 2.16
C TYR A 69 -7.74 -9.55 1.37
N MET A 70 -6.45 -9.21 1.46
CA MET A 70 -5.79 -8.02 0.88
C MET A 70 -6.25 -6.67 1.42
N TRP A 71 -7.29 -6.62 2.26
CA TRP A 71 -7.71 -5.38 2.90
C TRP A 71 -6.83 -5.07 4.12
N ALA A 72 -6.48 -3.80 4.27
CA ALA A 72 -5.93 -3.21 5.47
C ALA A 72 -7.04 -2.42 6.19
N TYR A 73 -7.00 -2.37 7.51
CA TYR A 73 -7.99 -1.60 8.29
C TYR A 73 -7.41 -0.91 9.54
N PRO A 74 -6.25 -0.25 9.43
CA PRO A 74 -5.74 0.55 10.54
C PRO A 74 -6.67 1.74 10.84
N THR A 75 -6.71 2.16 12.10
CA THR A 75 -7.40 3.39 12.50
C THR A 75 -6.57 4.63 12.14
N VAL A 76 -7.21 5.79 12.04
CA VAL A 76 -6.50 7.07 11.85
C VAL A 76 -5.46 7.29 12.96
N GLU A 77 -5.78 6.90 14.19
CA GLU A 77 -4.86 7.02 15.32
C GLU A 77 -3.66 6.07 15.19
N GLN A 78 -3.86 4.84 14.70
CA GLN A 78 -2.74 3.91 14.41
C GLN A 78 -1.83 4.50 13.34
N ILE A 79 -2.39 4.95 12.21
CA ILE A 79 -1.61 5.57 11.12
C ILE A 79 -0.83 6.78 11.66
N ARG A 80 -1.49 7.68 12.39
CA ARG A 80 -0.86 8.87 12.97
C ARG A 80 0.31 8.52 13.87
N ARG A 81 0.08 7.61 14.83
CA ARG A 81 1.10 7.19 15.80
C ARG A 81 2.29 6.54 15.11
N ASP A 82 2.04 5.68 14.12
CA ASP A 82 3.08 4.84 13.52
C ASP A 82 3.84 5.58 12.41
N THR A 83 3.21 6.53 11.72
CA THR A 83 3.83 7.28 10.60
C THR A 83 4.28 8.70 10.98
N GLY A 84 3.79 9.24 12.10
CA GLY A 84 4.00 10.63 12.49
C GLY A 84 3.21 11.66 11.67
N ILE A 85 2.40 11.22 10.70
CA ILE A 85 1.56 12.10 9.88
C ILE A 85 0.44 12.67 10.74
N HIS A 86 0.22 13.98 10.66
CA HIS A 86 -0.85 14.65 11.42
C HIS A 86 -2.22 14.04 11.09
N GLY A 87 -3.07 13.84 12.11
CA GLY A 87 -4.37 13.17 11.97
C GLY A 87 -5.24 13.76 10.86
N ASP A 88 -5.34 15.08 10.81
CA ASP A 88 -6.14 15.81 9.82
C ASP A 88 -5.64 15.67 8.38
N ARG A 89 -4.37 15.27 8.18
CA ARG A 89 -3.78 15.05 6.85
C ARG A 89 -4.11 13.66 6.30
N ILE A 90 -4.37 12.67 7.17
CA ILE A 90 -4.54 11.27 6.75
C ILE A 90 -5.72 11.12 5.79
N ARG A 91 -6.89 11.71 6.09
CA ARG A 91 -8.06 11.60 5.21
C ARG A 91 -7.82 12.22 3.83
N PRO A 92 -7.33 13.49 3.70
CA PRO A 92 -6.97 14.06 2.41
C PRO A 92 -5.95 13.23 1.62
N LEU A 93 -4.92 12.71 2.28
CA LEU A 93 -3.89 11.89 1.63
C LEU A 93 -4.45 10.56 1.12
N VAL A 94 -5.32 9.91 1.90
CA VAL A 94 -6.05 8.73 1.42
C VAL A 94 -6.91 9.07 0.21
N SER A 95 -7.64 10.19 0.24
CA SER A 95 -8.45 10.60 -0.91
C SER A 95 -7.63 10.87 -2.17
N ILE A 96 -6.39 11.38 -2.05
CA ILE A 96 -5.45 11.47 -3.18
C ILE A 96 -5.18 10.09 -3.74
N MET A 97 -4.76 9.13 -2.90
CA MET A 97 -4.46 7.76 -3.36
C MET A 97 -5.67 7.06 -3.98
N GLU A 98 -6.88 7.30 -3.45
CA GLU A 98 -8.13 6.81 -4.04
C GLU A 98 -8.36 7.42 -5.43
N SER A 99 -8.21 8.73 -5.56
CA SER A 99 -8.39 9.44 -6.84
C SER A 99 -7.37 9.03 -7.90
N GLU A 100 -6.16 8.68 -7.46
CA GLU A 100 -5.09 8.19 -8.32
C GLU A 100 -5.23 6.69 -8.60
N GLY A 101 -6.17 6.00 -7.94
CA GLY A 101 -6.44 4.58 -8.15
C GLY A 101 -5.45 3.64 -7.47
N LEU A 102 -4.62 4.12 -6.55
CA LEU A 102 -3.66 3.31 -5.78
C LEU A 102 -4.30 2.60 -4.58
N VAL A 103 -5.42 3.11 -4.10
CA VAL A 103 -6.16 2.55 -2.96
C VAL A 103 -7.64 2.53 -3.30
N MET A 104 -8.32 1.43 -2.99
CA MET A 104 -9.78 1.40 -2.93
C MET A 104 -10.22 1.43 -1.47
N THR A 105 -11.36 2.04 -1.15
CA THR A 105 -11.87 2.01 0.22
C THR A 105 -13.33 1.58 0.30
N GLU A 106 -13.65 0.96 1.42
CA GLU A 106 -15.00 0.48 1.72
C GLU A 106 -15.34 0.80 3.18
N LYS A 107 -16.63 0.97 3.46
CA LYS A 107 -17.14 1.15 4.82
C LYS A 107 -18.04 -0.03 5.16
N VAL A 108 -17.65 -0.78 6.19
CA VAL A 108 -18.41 -1.95 6.67
C VAL A 108 -18.94 -1.73 8.07
N ALA A 109 -20.06 -2.39 8.40
CA ALA A 109 -20.53 -2.46 9.78
C ALA A 109 -19.58 -3.33 10.61
N TRP A 110 -19.16 -2.83 11.78
CA TRP A 110 -18.19 -3.48 12.63
C TRP A 110 -18.52 -3.26 14.10
N MET A 111 -19.06 -4.28 14.77
CA MET A 111 -19.38 -4.24 16.21
C MET A 111 -20.17 -2.98 16.60
N GLY A 112 -21.25 -2.67 15.86
CA GLY A 112 -22.08 -1.48 16.10
C GLY A 112 -21.49 -0.13 15.64
N ASN A 113 -20.29 -0.15 15.04
CA ASN A 113 -19.63 1.04 14.48
C ASN A 113 -19.41 0.87 12.97
N VAL A 114 -18.92 1.93 12.31
CA VAL A 114 -18.47 1.86 10.91
C VAL A 114 -16.95 1.73 10.88
N LYS A 115 -16.45 0.70 10.20
CA LYS A 115 -15.02 0.50 9.95
C LYS A 115 -14.71 0.87 8.50
N LYS A 116 -13.70 1.72 8.29
CA LYS A 116 -13.13 1.97 6.96
C LYS A 116 -12.06 0.92 6.67
N LEU A 117 -12.18 0.26 5.53
CA LEU A 117 -11.22 -0.68 4.96
C LEU A 117 -10.48 0.01 3.82
N TYR A 118 -9.24 -0.40 3.58
CA TYR A 118 -8.38 0.11 2.53
C TYR A 118 -7.79 -1.08 1.78
N LEU A 119 -8.01 -1.16 0.48
CA LEU A 119 -7.39 -2.14 -0.40
C LEU A 119 -6.28 -1.45 -1.20
N PRO A 120 -5.02 -1.53 -0.77
CA PRO A 120 -3.91 -0.99 -1.53
C PRO A 120 -3.63 -1.85 -2.77
N LEU A 121 -3.54 -1.22 -3.93
CA LEU A 121 -3.29 -1.89 -5.20
C LEU A 121 -1.81 -1.79 -5.59
N PHE A 122 -1.26 -2.82 -6.22
CA PHE A 122 0.14 -2.81 -6.68
C PHE A 122 0.36 -1.85 -7.85
N TYR A 123 -0.68 -1.64 -8.68
CA TYR A 123 -0.69 -0.64 -9.73
C TYR A 123 -1.97 0.20 -9.65
N PRO A 124 -1.92 1.47 -10.05
CA PRO A 124 -3.12 2.29 -10.15
C PRO A 124 -4.19 1.62 -11.02
N LYS A 125 -5.45 1.65 -10.59
CA LYS A 125 -6.60 1.06 -11.32
C LYS A 125 -6.71 1.51 -12.77
N ARG A 126 -6.19 2.70 -13.11
CA ARG A 126 -6.14 3.23 -14.48
C ARG A 126 -5.24 2.43 -15.44
N TYR A 127 -4.34 1.59 -14.93
CA TYR A 127 -3.48 0.73 -15.74
C TYR A 127 -4.13 -0.64 -15.95
N ASP A 128 -5.19 -0.68 -16.77
CA ASP A 128 -5.93 -1.90 -17.14
C ASP A 128 -5.01 -3.02 -17.68
N SER A 129 -3.86 -2.66 -18.26
CA SER A 129 -2.89 -3.63 -18.80
C SER A 129 -2.37 -4.61 -17.76
N TYR A 130 -2.18 -4.18 -16.50
CA TYR A 130 -1.65 -5.05 -15.44
C TYR A 130 -2.70 -6.02 -14.86
N LEU A 131 -3.99 -5.79 -15.12
CA LEU A 131 -5.06 -6.68 -14.69
C LEU A 131 -5.31 -7.82 -15.69
N ARG A 132 -4.95 -7.63 -16.97
CA ARG A 132 -5.21 -8.60 -18.05
C ARG A 132 -4.16 -9.70 -18.13
N ASP A 133 -2.91 -9.42 -17.76
CA ASP A 133 -1.82 -10.39 -17.86
C ASP A 133 -1.72 -11.36 -16.65
N GLY A 134 -2.58 -11.18 -15.62
CA GLY A 134 -2.48 -11.89 -14.34
C GLY A 134 -3.59 -12.88 -14.02
N THR A 135 -4.62 -13.02 -14.85
CA THR A 135 -5.77 -13.92 -14.62
C THR A 135 -5.93 -15.04 -15.64
N ASP A 136 -5.04 -15.10 -16.64
CA ASP A 136 -5.08 -16.08 -17.73
C ASP A 136 -3.97 -17.13 -17.60
N SER A 137 -3.81 -17.71 -16.39
CA SER A 137 -2.91 -18.84 -16.15
C SER A 137 -3.50 -19.85 -15.18
#